data_AF-A0A8D8EU73-F1
#
_entry.id   AF-A0A8D8EU73-F1
#
_cell.length_a   1.000
_cell.length_b   1.000
_cell.length_c   1.000
_cell.angle_alpha   90.00
_cell.angle_beta   90.00
_cell.angle_gamma   90.00
#
_symmetry.space_group_name_H-M   'P 1'
#
loop_
_entity.id
_entity.type
_entity.pdbx_description
1 polymer ?
#
loop_
_entity_poly.entity_id
_entity_poly.type
_entity_poly.pdbx_seq_one_letter_code
_entity_poly.pdbx_strand_id
1 'polypeptide(L)'
;MSNLPSIQERLQLKRVPLDKWSVKEKLCLASAVACSGDQNWMSVSRALKMLCGANRPGDWFSQKSCAAQYGKLLENVETPKRKKRTNSERDGVASVETPGENILRKLTQERIIELKKIIQEEAQQYTKVKEDIILIQSGVTDEKKLREMWKQIELEKAQKEKEQLLHAQWLK
;
A
#
# COMPACT_ATOMS: atom_id res chain seq x y z
N MET A 1 -24.91 -36.40 13.17
CA MET A 1 -23.43 -36.48 13.24
C MET A 1 -22.89 -35.11 12.87
N SER A 2 -22.36 -34.37 13.84
CA SER A 2 -21.79 -33.04 13.62
C SER A 2 -20.39 -33.17 13.03
N ASN A 3 -20.20 -32.70 11.79
CA ASN A 3 -18.90 -32.61 11.14
C ASN A 3 -18.02 -31.64 11.93
N LEU A 4 -17.06 -32.17 12.69
CA LEU A 4 -16.03 -31.35 13.33
C LEU A 4 -15.07 -30.85 12.24
N PRO A 5 -14.81 -29.54 12.17
CA PRO A 5 -13.90 -28.98 11.17
C PRO A 5 -12.50 -29.60 11.28
N SER A 6 -11.86 -29.79 10.13
CA SER A 6 -10.49 -30.30 10.01
C SER A 6 -9.52 -29.47 10.87
N ILE A 7 -8.41 -30.07 11.29
CA ILE A 7 -7.33 -29.33 11.99
C ILE A 7 -6.85 -28.15 11.14
N GLN A 8 -6.81 -28.29 9.80
CA GLN A 8 -6.49 -27.18 8.90
C GLN A 8 -7.55 -26.08 8.92
N GLU A 9 -8.83 -26.42 8.94
CA GLU A 9 -9.93 -25.44 9.04
C GLU A 9 -9.91 -24.72 10.40
N ARG A 10 -9.65 -25.45 11.48
CA ARG A 10 -9.47 -24.89 12.83
C ARG A 10 -8.24 -23.97 12.94
N LEU A 11 -7.18 -24.26 12.20
CA LEU A 11 -6.00 -23.39 12.09
C LEU A 11 -6.26 -22.15 11.21
N GLN A 12 -7.10 -22.26 10.19
CA GLN A 12 -7.54 -21.11 9.37
C GLN A 12 -8.48 -20.18 10.15
N LEU A 13 -9.40 -20.72 10.94
CA LEU A 13 -10.34 -19.98 11.79
C LEU A 13 -9.68 -19.18 12.92
N LYS A 14 -8.42 -19.48 13.29
CA LYS A 14 -7.63 -18.78 14.32
C LYS A 14 -6.70 -17.69 13.77
N ARG A 15 -6.68 -17.43 12.47
CA ARG A 15 -5.82 -16.38 11.90
C ARG A 15 -6.46 -15.02 12.19
N VAL A 16 -5.83 -14.25 13.07
CA VAL A 16 -6.14 -12.83 13.26
C VAL A 16 -6.19 -12.16 11.89
N PRO A 17 -7.25 -11.38 11.57
CA PRO A 17 -7.32 -10.66 10.30
C PRO A 17 -6.04 -9.87 10.07
N LEU A 18 -5.41 -10.06 8.91
CA LEU A 18 -4.21 -9.31 8.60
C LEU A 18 -4.54 -7.84 8.41
N ASP A 19 -3.67 -7.01 8.96
CA ASP A 19 -3.70 -5.58 8.77
C ASP A 19 -3.72 -5.20 7.28
N LYS A 20 -4.45 -4.13 6.95
CA LYS A 20 -4.53 -3.64 5.57
C LYS A 20 -3.32 -2.77 5.24
N TRP A 21 -2.31 -3.36 4.63
CA TRP A 21 -1.14 -2.61 4.15
C TRP A 21 -1.41 -1.92 2.81
N SER A 22 -0.89 -0.69 2.68
CA SER A 22 -0.90 0.09 1.44
C SER A 22 -0.03 -0.56 0.36
N VAL A 23 -0.20 -0.12 -0.90
CA VAL A 23 0.63 -0.57 -2.03
C VAL A 23 2.10 -0.26 -1.77
N LYS A 24 2.41 0.94 -1.27
CA LYS A 24 3.77 1.34 -0.87
C LYS A 24 4.39 0.35 0.13
N GLU A 25 3.66 -0.03 1.18
CA GLU A 25 4.18 -0.93 2.23
C GLU A 25 4.40 -2.35 1.71
N LYS A 26 3.45 -2.86 0.92
CA LYS A 26 3.60 -4.16 0.25
C LYS A 26 4.79 -4.16 -0.71
N LEU A 27 4.99 -3.08 -1.46
CA LEU A 27 6.13 -2.93 -2.36
C LEU A 27 7.44 -2.92 -1.57
N CYS A 28 7.55 -2.12 -0.51
CA CYS A 28 8.73 -2.10 0.35
C CYS A 28 9.02 -3.48 0.97
N LEU A 29 7.99 -4.24 1.35
CA LEU A 29 8.14 -5.63 1.80
C LEU A 29 8.75 -6.53 0.74
N ALA A 30 8.16 -6.54 -0.46
CA ALA A 30 8.64 -7.35 -1.57
C ALA A 30 10.07 -6.98 -1.98
N SER A 31 10.39 -5.69 -2.02
CA SER A 31 11.75 -5.20 -2.28
C SER A 31 12.72 -5.64 -1.19
N ALA A 32 12.37 -5.50 0.09
CA ALA A 32 13.23 -5.90 1.20
C ALA A 32 13.56 -7.40 1.18
N VAL A 33 12.56 -8.25 0.91
CA VAL A 33 12.74 -9.70 0.78
C VAL A 33 13.62 -10.05 -0.43
N ALA A 34 13.44 -9.37 -1.57
CA ALA A 34 14.29 -9.58 -2.74
C ALA A 34 15.75 -9.18 -2.46
N CYS A 35 15.97 -8.06 -1.76
CA CYS A 35 17.31 -7.57 -1.42
C CYS A 35 18.04 -8.43 -0.39
N SER A 36 17.34 -9.04 0.58
CA SER A 36 17.97 -9.97 1.52
C SER A 36 18.39 -11.30 0.87
N GLY A 37 17.84 -11.62 -0.31
CA GLY A 37 18.08 -12.90 -1.01
C GLY A 37 17.37 -14.10 -0.35
N ASP A 38 16.78 -13.89 0.83
CA ASP A 38 16.07 -14.88 1.63
C ASP A 38 14.91 -14.24 2.42
N GLN A 39 14.19 -15.06 3.18
CA GLN A 39 13.11 -14.61 4.08
C GLN A 39 13.64 -14.26 5.49
N ASN A 40 14.75 -13.52 5.59
CA ASN A 40 15.26 -13.03 6.88
C ASN A 40 14.36 -11.93 7.46
N TRP A 41 13.29 -12.34 8.15
CA TRP A 41 12.27 -11.44 8.69
C TRP A 41 12.80 -10.40 9.69
N MET A 42 13.93 -10.69 10.36
CA MET A 42 14.61 -9.73 11.25
C MET A 42 15.22 -8.57 10.48
N SER A 43 15.87 -8.85 9.34
CA SER A 43 16.42 -7.82 8.45
C SER A 43 15.30 -7.02 7.78
N VAL A 44 14.32 -7.72 7.21
CA VAL A 44 13.16 -7.14 6.52
C VAL A 44 12.37 -6.22 7.45
N SER A 45 12.05 -6.66 8.68
CA SER A 45 11.35 -5.85 9.69
C SER A 45 12.09 -4.54 9.99
N ARG A 46 13.42 -4.60 10.18
CA ARG A 46 14.23 -3.39 10.43
C ARG A 46 14.22 -2.43 9.24
N ALA A 47 14.37 -2.95 8.01
CA ALA A 47 14.31 -2.14 6.80
C ALA A 47 12.95 -1.42 6.67
N LEU A 48 11.83 -2.13 6.91
CA LEU A 48 10.50 -1.53 6.81
C LEU A 48 10.23 -0.49 7.90
N LYS A 49 10.67 -0.73 9.14
CA LYS A 49 10.56 0.26 10.21
C LYS A 49 11.28 1.57 9.85
N MET A 50 12.44 1.49 9.23
CA MET A 50 13.18 2.67 8.78
C MET A 50 12.51 3.41 7.60
N LEU A 51 11.99 2.66 6.62
CA LEU A 51 11.44 3.25 5.38
C LEU A 51 9.97 3.71 5.52
N CYS A 52 9.20 3.04 6.36
CA CYS A 52 7.73 3.19 6.43
C CYS A 52 7.19 3.37 7.87
N GLY A 53 8.02 3.26 8.91
CA GLY A 53 7.56 3.13 10.30
C GLY A 53 7.00 4.39 10.96
N ALA A 54 7.30 5.59 10.45
CA ALA A 54 7.03 6.86 11.16
C ALA A 54 5.54 7.08 11.51
N ASN A 55 4.61 6.55 10.72
CA ASN A 55 3.16 6.75 10.89
C ASN A 55 2.42 5.42 11.04
N ARG A 56 2.96 4.49 11.83
CA ARG A 56 2.40 3.16 12.07
C ARG A 56 2.52 2.73 13.54
N PRO A 57 1.63 1.86 14.04
CA PRO A 57 1.78 1.20 15.33
C PRO A 57 3.12 0.47 15.47
N GLY A 58 3.64 0.34 16.70
CA GLY A 58 4.99 -0.19 16.94
C GLY A 58 5.22 -1.65 16.51
N ASP A 59 4.16 -2.45 16.46
CA ASP A 59 4.14 -3.85 16.06
C ASP A 59 3.75 -4.07 14.58
N TRP A 60 3.36 -3.01 13.88
CA TRP A 60 2.86 -3.05 12.50
C TRP A 60 3.83 -3.75 11.54
N PHE A 61 5.13 -3.45 11.65
CA PHE A 61 6.21 -4.08 10.89
C PHE A 61 7.00 -5.11 11.71
N SER A 62 6.36 -5.80 12.65
CA SER A 62 6.99 -6.92 13.35
C SER A 62 7.39 -8.03 12.39
N GLN A 63 8.37 -8.86 12.77
CA GLN A 63 8.82 -10.01 11.96
C GLN A 63 7.64 -10.93 11.57
N LYS A 64 6.75 -11.18 12.53
CA LYS A 64 5.53 -11.97 12.33
C LYS A 64 4.58 -11.32 11.33
N SER A 65 4.37 -10.01 11.44
CA SER A 65 3.53 -9.25 10.49
C SER A 65 4.12 -9.30 9.08
N CYS A 66 5.43 -9.00 8.93
CA CYS A 66 6.12 -9.08 7.64
C CYS A 66 5.99 -10.47 6.99
N ALA A 67 6.23 -11.53 7.76
CA ALA A 67 6.12 -12.91 7.27
C ALA A 67 4.69 -13.24 6.81
N ALA A 68 3.69 -12.88 7.60
CA ALA A 68 2.29 -13.15 7.27
C ALA A 68 1.83 -12.34 6.05
N GLN A 69 2.23 -11.07 5.94
CA GLN A 69 1.92 -10.22 4.80
C GLN A 69 2.56 -10.71 3.51
N TYR A 70 3.83 -11.11 3.55
CA TYR A 70 4.50 -11.65 2.37
C TYR A 70 3.92 -13.00 1.96
N GLY A 71 3.59 -13.86 2.93
CA GLY A 71 2.85 -15.09 2.68
C GLY A 71 1.53 -14.83 1.95
N LYS A 72 0.78 -13.79 2.35
CA LYS A 72 -0.46 -13.39 1.67
C LYS A 72 -0.23 -12.90 0.24
N LEU A 73 0.88 -12.23 -0.03
CA LEU A 73 1.25 -11.84 -1.39
C LEU A 73 1.52 -13.06 -2.27
N LEU A 74 2.26 -14.05 -1.75
CA LEU A 74 2.55 -15.30 -2.46
C LEU A 74 1.29 -16.11 -2.79
N GLU A 75 0.30 -16.16 -1.89
CA GLU A 75 -0.99 -16.82 -2.14
C GLU A 75 -1.73 -16.24 -3.35
N ASN A 76 -1.52 -14.96 -3.65
CA ASN A 76 -2.21 -14.23 -4.72
C ASN A 76 -1.43 -14.23 -6.05
N VAL A 77 -0.26 -14.88 -6.12
CA VAL A 77 0.48 -15.05 -7.37
C VAL A 77 0.02 -16.32 -8.06
N GLU A 78 -0.51 -16.19 -9.27
CA GLU A 78 -0.70 -17.36 -10.13
C GLU A 78 0.67 -17.92 -10.51
N THR A 79 1.08 -19.01 -9.87
CA THR A 79 2.28 -19.72 -10.29
C THR A 79 1.98 -20.39 -11.63
N PRO A 80 2.69 -20.05 -12.72
CA PRO A 80 2.51 -20.79 -13.96
C PRO A 80 2.78 -22.27 -13.70
N LYS A 81 1.77 -23.13 -13.94
CA LYS A 81 1.92 -24.59 -13.81
C LYS A 81 3.16 -25.00 -14.59
N ARG A 82 4.13 -25.59 -13.88
CA ARG A 82 5.40 -26.10 -14.43
C ARG A 82 5.15 -26.90 -15.70
N LYS A 83 5.40 -26.33 -16.87
CA LYS A 83 5.46 -27.10 -18.13
C LYS A 83 6.60 -28.10 -17.99
N LYS A 84 6.30 -29.38 -18.15
CA LYS A 84 7.29 -30.47 -18.21
C LYS A 84 8.20 -30.16 -19.41
N ARG A 85 9.45 -29.76 -19.14
CA ARG A 85 10.44 -29.39 -20.18
C ARG A 85 10.54 -30.52 -21.20
N THR A 86 10.23 -30.25 -22.46
CA THR A 86 10.66 -31.08 -23.59
C THR A 86 12.07 -30.68 -23.98
N ASN A 87 12.86 -31.63 -24.48
CA ASN A 87 14.32 -31.59 -24.68
C ASN A 87 14.84 -30.60 -25.76
N SER A 88 14.11 -29.52 -26.07
CA SER A 88 14.35 -28.66 -27.25
C SER A 88 14.52 -27.16 -26.96
N GLU A 89 14.81 -26.74 -25.73
CA GLU A 89 15.06 -25.32 -25.37
C GLU A 89 16.51 -25.14 -24.89
N ARG A 90 17.49 -25.51 -25.71
CA ARG A 90 18.91 -25.41 -25.36
C ARG A 90 19.58 -24.07 -25.69
N ASP A 91 18.92 -23.17 -26.43
CA ASP A 91 19.55 -21.92 -26.94
C ASP A 91 18.81 -20.61 -26.59
N GLY A 92 17.94 -20.62 -25.59
CA GLY A 92 17.29 -19.39 -25.11
C GLY A 92 16.95 -19.49 -23.63
N VAL A 93 17.81 -18.96 -22.76
CA VAL A 93 17.56 -18.87 -21.32
C VAL A 93 16.52 -17.79 -21.05
N ALA A 94 15.26 -18.05 -21.40
CA ALA A 94 14.14 -17.32 -20.82
C ALA A 94 14.02 -17.81 -19.37
N SER A 95 14.67 -17.08 -18.44
CA SER A 95 14.54 -17.33 -17.01
C SER A 95 13.06 -17.30 -16.64
N VAL A 96 12.55 -18.39 -16.05
CA VAL A 96 11.18 -18.42 -15.54
C VAL A 96 11.15 -17.48 -14.35
N GLU A 97 10.39 -16.39 -14.48
CA GLU A 97 10.25 -15.41 -13.42
C GLU A 97 9.72 -16.07 -12.15
N THR A 98 10.43 -15.83 -11.06
CA THR A 98 10.06 -16.29 -9.74
C THR A 98 8.76 -15.62 -9.29
N PRO A 99 7.96 -16.27 -8.42
CA PRO A 99 6.78 -15.63 -7.84
C PRO A 99 7.09 -14.29 -7.15
N GLY A 100 8.27 -14.14 -6.55
CA GLY A 100 8.73 -12.89 -5.94
C GLY A 100 8.93 -11.77 -6.95
N GLU A 101 9.53 -12.06 -8.11
CA GLU A 101 9.71 -11.09 -9.20
C GLU A 101 8.36 -10.61 -9.76
N ASN A 102 7.40 -11.53 -9.91
CA ASN A 102 6.04 -11.19 -10.34
C ASN A 102 5.32 -10.26 -9.35
N ILE A 103 5.44 -10.53 -8.04
CA ILE A 103 4.92 -9.64 -6.99
C ILE A 103 5.53 -8.25 -7.12
N LEU A 104 6.86 -8.19 -7.24
CA LEU A 104 7.59 -6.92 -7.30
C LEU A 104 7.17 -6.10 -8.52
N ARG A 105 7.09 -6.71 -9.71
CA ARG A 105 6.67 -6.02 -10.93
C ARG A 105 5.23 -5.49 -10.80
N LYS A 106 4.31 -6.32 -10.33
CA LYS A 106 2.90 -5.92 -10.14
C LYS A 106 2.76 -4.74 -9.18
N LEU A 107 3.36 -4.84 -7.99
CA LEU A 107 3.29 -3.78 -6.99
C LEU A 107 4.01 -2.50 -7.44
N THR A 108 5.08 -2.63 -8.22
CA THR A 108 5.76 -1.46 -8.83
C THR A 108 4.81 -0.74 -9.79
N GLN A 109 4.12 -1.48 -10.66
CA GLN A 109 3.15 -0.89 -11.57
C GLN A 109 1.98 -0.24 -10.83
N GLU A 110 1.42 -0.92 -9.82
CA GLU A 110 0.36 -0.36 -8.97
C GLU A 110 0.82 0.93 -8.28
N ARG A 111 2.06 0.98 -7.76
CA ARG A 111 2.61 2.17 -7.11
C ARG A 111 2.83 3.31 -8.10
N ILE A 112 3.27 3.03 -9.33
CA ILE A 112 3.40 4.04 -10.38
C ILE A 112 2.04 4.65 -10.70
N ILE A 113 0.99 3.83 -10.82
CA ILE A 113 -0.38 4.31 -11.07
C ILE A 113 -0.86 5.18 -9.90
N GLU A 114 -0.65 4.73 -8.67
CA GLU A 114 -1.00 5.49 -7.45
C GLU A 114 -0.29 6.85 -7.40
N LEU A 115 1.01 6.88 -7.69
CA LEU A 115 1.80 8.13 -7.73
C LEU A 115 1.33 9.08 -8.83
N LYS A 116 1.04 8.56 -10.04
CA LYS A 116 0.48 9.37 -11.13
C LYS A 116 -0.85 10.00 -10.75
N LYS A 117 -1.71 9.25 -10.06
CA LYS A 117 -2.99 9.73 -9.56
C LYS A 117 -2.80 10.85 -8.51
N ILE A 118 -1.90 10.67 -7.54
CA ILE A 118 -1.57 11.70 -6.54
C ILE A 118 -1.08 12.99 -7.21
N ILE A 119 -0.13 12.87 -8.15
CA ILE A 119 0.40 14.04 -8.90
C ILE A 119 -0.73 14.76 -9.65
N GLN A 120 -1.63 14.03 -10.28
CA GLN A 120 -2.77 14.60 -10.99
C GLN A 120 -3.72 15.33 -10.05
N GLU A 121 -4.06 14.74 -8.91
CA GLU A 121 -4.94 15.33 -7.90
C GLU A 121 -4.29 16.60 -7.29
N GLU A 122 -3.01 16.56 -6.96
CA GLU A 122 -2.27 17.72 -6.45
C GLU A 122 -2.18 18.85 -7.49
N ALA A 123 -1.97 18.53 -8.76
CA ALA A 123 -1.96 19.52 -9.86
C ALA A 123 -3.34 20.18 -10.06
N GLN A 124 -4.42 19.41 -9.90
CA GLN A 124 -5.79 19.95 -9.95
C GLN A 124 -6.06 20.88 -8.76
N GLN A 125 -5.67 20.49 -7.55
CA GLN A 125 -5.82 21.34 -6.36
C GLN A 125 -5.00 22.62 -6.48
N TYR A 126 -3.76 22.54 -6.95
CA TYR A 126 -2.94 23.72 -7.20
C TYR A 126 -3.59 24.66 -8.22
N THR A 127 -4.08 24.13 -9.34
CA THR A 127 -4.77 24.91 -10.37
C THR A 127 -5.99 25.62 -9.78
N LYS A 128 -6.83 24.89 -9.04
CA LYS A 128 -8.01 25.45 -8.38
C LYS A 128 -7.65 26.59 -7.42
N VAL A 129 -6.67 26.36 -6.53
CA VAL A 129 -6.23 27.40 -5.58
C VAL A 129 -5.67 28.62 -6.30
N LYS A 130 -4.92 28.42 -7.39
CA LYS A 130 -4.41 29.52 -8.21
C LYS A 130 -5.53 30.33 -8.86
N GLU A 131 -6.53 29.66 -9.41
CA GLU A 131 -7.71 30.30 -10.00
C GLU A 131 -8.51 31.07 -8.95
N ASP A 132 -8.71 30.49 -7.76
CA ASP A 132 -9.36 31.15 -6.63
C ASP A 132 -8.62 32.42 -6.20
N ILE A 133 -7.28 32.39 -6.14
CA ILE A 133 -6.45 33.57 -5.85
C ILE A 133 -6.65 34.67 -6.90
N ILE A 134 -6.59 34.32 -8.19
CA ILE A 134 -6.78 35.29 -9.29
C ILE A 134 -8.18 35.91 -9.22
N LEU A 135 -9.21 35.10 -9.00
CA LEU A 135 -10.59 35.53 -8.90
C LEU A 135 -10.78 36.53 -7.74
N ILE A 136 -10.24 36.23 -6.56
CA ILE A 136 -10.28 37.13 -5.42
C ILE A 136 -9.52 38.44 -5.72
N GLN A 137 -8.30 38.35 -6.27
CA GLN A 137 -7.46 39.50 -6.55
C GLN A 137 -8.03 40.44 -7.62
N SER A 138 -8.82 39.93 -8.56
CA SER A 138 -9.49 40.75 -9.58
C SER A 138 -10.57 41.68 -9.00
N GLY A 139 -10.98 41.50 -7.74
CA GLY A 139 -11.95 42.36 -7.07
C GLY A 139 -13.41 42.17 -7.51
N VAL A 140 -13.68 41.25 -8.44
CA VAL A 140 -15.04 40.96 -8.95
C VAL A 140 -15.79 39.92 -8.11
N THR A 141 -15.13 39.32 -7.11
CA THR A 141 -15.73 38.31 -6.25
C THR A 141 -16.68 38.96 -5.26
N ASP A 142 -17.96 38.61 -5.31
CA ASP A 142 -18.95 39.14 -4.37
C ASP A 142 -18.79 38.55 -2.95
N GLU A 143 -19.38 39.24 -1.97
CA GLU A 143 -19.29 38.84 -0.57
C GLU A 143 -19.90 37.45 -0.32
N LYS A 144 -20.96 37.10 -1.05
CA LYS A 144 -21.62 35.80 -0.94
C LYS A 144 -20.67 34.67 -1.33
N LYS A 145 -19.92 34.83 -2.43
CA LYS A 145 -18.97 33.84 -2.91
C LYS A 145 -17.78 33.70 -1.96
N LEU A 146 -17.27 34.81 -1.41
CA LEU A 146 -16.21 34.77 -0.39
C LEU A 146 -16.64 33.97 0.85
N ARG A 147 -17.87 34.17 1.33
CA ARG A 147 -18.43 33.42 2.46
C ARG A 147 -18.55 31.94 2.17
N GLU A 148 -18.93 31.56 0.94
CA GLU A 148 -18.97 30.16 0.52
C GLU A 148 -17.58 29.52 0.49
N MET A 149 -16.60 30.20 -0.10
CA MET A 149 -15.21 29.73 -0.14
C MET A 149 -14.64 29.56 1.28
N TRP A 150 -14.89 30.52 2.17
CA TRP A 150 -14.48 30.43 3.58
C TRP A 150 -15.11 29.23 4.28
N LYS A 151 -16.42 29.03 4.12
CA LYS A 151 -17.14 27.89 4.71
C LYS A 151 -16.57 26.55 4.25
N GLN A 152 -16.17 26.45 2.98
CA GLN A 152 -15.54 25.25 2.44
C GLN A 152 -14.16 24.99 3.10
N ILE A 153 -13.35 26.04 3.29
CA ILE A 153 -12.05 25.94 3.97
C ILE A 153 -12.24 25.48 5.43
N GLU A 154 -13.23 26.02 6.14
CA GLU A 154 -13.54 25.61 7.51
C GLU A 154 -13.94 24.14 7.59
N LEU A 155 -14.78 23.67 6.66
CA LEU A 155 -15.18 22.28 6.58
C LEU A 155 -13.98 21.34 6.33
N GLU A 156 -13.11 21.68 5.38
CA GLU A 156 -11.91 20.90 5.07
C GLU A 156 -10.94 20.85 6.25
N LYS A 157 -10.75 21.96 6.96
CA LYS A 157 -9.93 22.00 8.19
C LYS A 157 -10.51 21.10 9.29
N ALA A 158 -11.81 21.22 9.57
CA ALA A 158 -12.47 20.41 10.60
C ALA A 158 -12.39 18.91 10.27
N GLN A 159 -12.56 18.53 9.01
CA GLN A 159 -12.39 17.15 8.58
C GLN A 159 -10.95 16.66 8.79
N LYS A 160 -9.95 17.45 8.37
CA LYS A 160 -8.53 17.11 8.53
C LYS A 160 -8.13 16.95 9.99
N GLU A 161 -8.61 17.82 10.87
CA GLU A 161 -8.38 17.72 12.33
C GLU A 161 -8.97 16.43 12.90
N LYS A 162 -10.20 16.07 12.49
CA LYS A 162 -10.84 14.82 12.89
C LYS A 162 -10.04 13.60 12.43
N GLU A 163 -9.58 13.60 11.18
CA GLU A 163 -8.74 12.52 10.63
C GLU A 163 -7.40 12.41 11.36
N GLN A 164 -6.76 13.53 11.67
CA GLN A 164 -5.51 13.56 12.46
C GLN A 164 -5.71 13.00 13.87
N LEU A 165 -6.81 13.35 14.54
CA LEU A 165 -7.12 12.82 15.87
C LEU A 165 -7.34 11.30 15.84
N LEU A 166 -8.13 10.81 14.88
CA LEU A 166 -8.35 9.37 14.69
C LEU A 166 -7.04 8.65 14.38
N HIS A 167 -6.19 9.23 13.53
CA HIS A 167 -4.89 8.67 13.22
C HIS A 167 -3.97 8.63 14.45
N ALA A 168 -3.93 9.70 15.24
CA ALA A 168 -3.14 9.75 16.48
C ALA A 168 -3.62 8.74 17.52
N GLN A 169 -4.93 8.46 17.59
CA GLN A 169 -5.46 7.38 18.43
C GLN A 169 -5.05 6.01 17.91
N TRP A 170 -5.08 5.80 16.59
CA TRP A 170 -4.69 4.55 15.97
C TRP A 170 -3.19 4.22 16.11
N LEU A 171 -2.33 5.21 16.31
CA LEU A 171 -0.90 5.01 16.56
C LEU A 171 -0.56 4.54 17.99
N LYS A 172 -1.50 4.68 18.94
CA LYS A 172 -1.33 4.27 20.35
C LYS A 172 -1.60 2.78 20.52
#